data_AF-A0A662LBC4-F1
#
_entry.id   AF-A0A662LBC4-F1
#
_cell.length_a   1.000
_cell.length_b   1.000
_cell.length_c   1.000
_cell.angle_alpha   90.00
_cell.angle_beta   90.00
_cell.angle_gamma   90.00
#
_symmetry.space_group_name_H-M   'P 1'
#
loop_
_entity.id
_entity.type
_entity.pdbx_description
1 polymer ?
#
loop_
_entity_poly.entity_id
_entity_poly.type
_entity_poly.pdbx_seq_one_letter_code
_entity_poly.pdbx_strand_id
1 'polypeptide(L)'
;MKLAFVGLDREVDTLRRGTGTCIHQLSLFAALCRAGGLKARYKLYSLALVEPLYQNMVEASPVLKEWYDALGAFMLHGTAEVYVNGEWVVADPTFTPEYEAAMGLPLAKLGEDPLGVWNYPVEGTTMLLEGLPYGVGIAWNFLVNFLGRGERYKIDRGLEEARKRGREILEEMGKEEYDRMAREKYKAKIPKITLERCPNLVFK
;
A
#
# COMPACT_ATOMS: atom_id res chain seq x y z
N MET A 1 -3.41 11.29 6.66
CA MET A 1 -1.95 11.18 6.43
C MET A 1 -1.72 10.84 4.97
N LYS A 2 -0.69 11.38 4.31
CA LYS A 2 -0.43 11.11 2.89
C LYS A 2 0.66 10.04 2.71
N LEU A 3 0.47 9.14 1.74
CA LEU A 3 1.51 8.21 1.32
C LEU A 3 2.71 8.96 0.72
N ALA A 4 3.90 8.75 1.26
CA ALA A 4 5.17 9.28 0.76
C ALA A 4 6.30 8.31 1.12
N PHE A 5 7.29 8.15 0.25
CA PHE A 5 8.43 7.28 0.52
C PHE A 5 9.44 8.02 1.40
N VAL A 6 9.52 7.61 2.67
CA VAL A 6 10.45 8.16 3.66
C VAL A 6 11.09 7.02 4.47
N GLY A 7 12.19 7.32 5.14
CA GLY A 7 12.80 6.39 6.08
C GLY A 7 11.85 6.07 7.24
N LEU A 8 11.87 4.81 7.69
CA LEU A 8 11.14 4.33 8.86
C LEU A 8 11.59 5.05 10.13
N ASP A 9 10.62 5.65 10.81
CA ASP A 9 10.76 6.32 12.10
C ASP A 9 9.60 5.98 13.06
N ARG A 10 9.54 6.67 14.20
CA ARG A 10 8.53 6.44 15.23
C ARG A 10 7.19 7.03 14.83
N GLU A 11 6.13 6.48 15.40
CA GLU A 11 4.74 6.87 15.11
C GLU A 11 4.46 8.33 15.42
N VAL A 12 5.12 8.90 16.45
CA VAL A 12 5.01 10.32 16.82
C VAL A 12 5.61 11.23 15.74
N ASP A 13 6.74 10.83 15.16
CA ASP A 13 7.41 11.60 14.10
C ASP A 13 6.60 11.54 12.81
N THR A 14 6.06 10.36 12.51
CA THR A 14 5.08 10.15 11.44
C THR A 14 3.84 11.04 11.61
N LEU A 15 3.24 11.08 12.80
CA LEU A 15 2.08 11.92 13.10
C LEU A 15 2.38 13.41 12.89
N ARG A 16 3.53 13.88 13.38
CA ARG A 16 3.98 15.28 13.22
C ARG A 16 4.23 15.65 11.76
N ARG A 17 4.86 14.75 11.01
CA ARG A 17 5.17 14.95 9.58
C ARG A 17 3.92 14.89 8.70
N GLY A 18 2.93 14.09 9.08
CA GLY A 18 1.69 13.92 8.32
C GLY A 18 1.86 13.15 7.00
N THR A 19 3.04 12.54 6.78
CA THR A 19 3.35 11.71 5.61
C THR A 19 4.19 10.49 6.00
N GLY A 20 4.05 9.40 5.26
CA GLY A 20 4.81 8.17 5.49
C GLY A 20 4.44 7.08 4.49
N THR A 21 5.18 5.98 4.50
CA THR A 21 4.88 4.78 3.70
C THR A 21 3.67 4.01 4.29
N CYS A 22 3.20 2.96 3.60
CA CYS A 22 2.16 2.07 4.13
C CYS A 22 2.48 1.59 5.55
N ILE A 23 3.74 1.19 5.81
CA ILE A 23 4.20 0.72 7.12
C ILE A 23 4.05 1.82 8.20
N HIS A 24 4.33 3.08 7.89
CA HIS A 24 4.14 4.18 8.85
C HIS A 24 2.66 4.42 9.16
N GLN A 25 1.81 4.37 8.14
CA GLN A 25 0.36 4.56 8.28
C GLN A 25 -0.27 3.44 9.11
N LEU A 26 0.13 2.20 8.85
CA LEU A 26 -0.26 1.03 9.64
C LEU A 26 0.21 1.15 11.09
N SER A 27 1.47 1.52 11.30
CA SER A 27 2.05 1.62 12.64
C SER A 27 1.39 2.71 13.46
N LEU A 28 1.15 3.88 12.86
CA LEU A 28 0.41 4.96 13.50
C LEU A 28 -1.04 4.54 13.81
N PHE A 29 -1.74 3.91 12.87
CA PHE A 29 -3.11 3.43 13.09
C PHE A 29 -3.17 2.42 14.25
N ALA A 30 -2.31 1.41 14.24
CA ALA A 30 -2.25 0.41 15.30
C ALA A 30 -1.90 1.05 16.65
N ALA A 31 -0.96 2.00 16.69
CA ALA A 31 -0.61 2.73 17.90
C ALA A 31 -1.79 3.55 18.45
N LEU A 32 -2.55 4.24 17.59
CA LEU A 32 -3.74 5.00 17.99
C LEU A 32 -4.85 4.08 18.52
N CYS A 33 -5.13 2.95 17.86
CA CYS A 33 -6.09 1.96 18.34
C CYS A 33 -5.69 1.43 19.72
N ARG A 34 -4.41 1.07 19.91
CA ARG A 34 -3.87 0.57 21.18
C ARG A 34 -3.92 1.62 22.28
N ALA A 35 -3.60 2.87 21.97
CA ALA A 35 -3.75 3.99 22.90
C ALA A 35 -5.21 4.21 23.32
N GLY A 36 -6.17 3.91 22.44
CA GLY A 36 -7.60 3.90 22.72
C GLY A 36 -8.13 2.64 23.42
N GLY A 37 -7.25 1.70 23.81
CA GLY A 37 -7.62 0.47 24.50
C GLY A 37 -8.09 -0.68 23.59
N LEU A 38 -7.99 -0.54 22.27
CA LEU A 38 -8.32 -1.60 21.32
C LEU A 38 -7.10 -2.47 21.03
N LYS A 39 -7.32 -3.77 20.81
CA LYS A 39 -6.26 -4.63 20.26
C LYS A 39 -6.12 -4.33 18.78
N ALA A 40 -4.89 -4.16 18.31
CA ALA A 40 -4.59 -3.99 16.90
C ALA A 40 -3.33 -4.76 16.55
N ARG A 41 -3.23 -5.30 15.34
CA ARG A 41 -2.09 -6.06 14.83
C ARG A 41 -1.85 -5.78 13.35
N TYR A 42 -0.68 -6.14 12.84
CA TYR A 42 -0.30 -6.02 11.44
C TYR A 42 -0.60 -7.33 10.70
N LYS A 43 -1.15 -7.22 9.48
CA LYS A 43 -1.27 -8.31 8.51
C LYS A 43 -0.43 -7.93 7.30
N LEU A 44 0.76 -8.53 7.16
CA LEU A 44 1.71 -8.24 6.09
C LEU A 44 1.71 -9.36 5.05
N TYR A 45 1.89 -9.03 3.78
CA TYR A 45 1.94 -9.99 2.68
C TYR A 45 2.71 -9.42 1.48
N SER A 46 3.23 -10.31 0.63
CA SER A 46 3.81 -9.91 -0.66
C SER A 46 2.68 -9.62 -1.65
N LEU A 47 2.82 -8.55 -2.42
CA LEU A 47 1.79 -8.08 -3.35
C LEU A 47 2.04 -8.54 -4.79
N ALA A 48 1.01 -9.07 -5.44
CA ALA A 48 0.82 -8.86 -6.87
C ALA A 48 -0.06 -7.61 -7.07
N LEU A 49 0.51 -6.54 -7.63
CA LEU A 49 -0.19 -5.30 -7.96
C LEU A 49 -1.09 -5.48 -9.19
N VAL A 50 -2.28 -4.87 -9.18
CA VAL A 50 -3.12 -4.76 -10.37
C VAL A 50 -2.54 -3.77 -11.38
N GLU A 51 -2.88 -3.94 -12.66
CA GLU A 51 -2.26 -3.22 -13.78
C GLU A 51 -2.28 -1.68 -13.66
N PRO A 52 -3.37 -1.02 -13.18
CA PRO A 52 -3.35 0.41 -12.92
C PRO A 52 -2.31 0.84 -11.88
N LEU A 53 -2.12 0.07 -10.80
CA LEU A 53 -1.12 0.35 -9.78
C LEU A 53 0.31 0.09 -10.29
N TYR A 54 0.49 -0.94 -11.12
CA TYR A 54 1.77 -1.20 -11.79
C TYR A 54 2.20 -0.02 -12.64
N GLN A 55 1.31 0.50 -13.50
CA GLN A 55 1.60 1.65 -14.36
C GLN A 55 1.95 2.92 -13.56
N ASN A 56 1.29 3.17 -12.43
CA ASN A 56 1.52 4.40 -11.65
C ASN A 56 2.70 4.31 -10.67
N MET A 57 2.96 3.14 -10.06
CA MET A 57 3.95 3.00 -8.98
C MET A 57 5.25 2.30 -9.43
N VAL A 58 5.17 1.42 -10.42
CA VAL A 58 6.29 0.57 -10.85
C VAL A 58 6.92 1.10 -12.14
N GLU A 59 6.11 1.46 -13.15
CA GLU A 59 6.62 1.96 -14.43
C GLU A 59 7.33 3.32 -14.34
N ALA A 60 7.02 4.10 -13.30
CA ALA A 60 7.67 5.38 -13.01
C ALA A 60 9.16 5.25 -12.59
N SER A 61 9.61 4.04 -12.23
CA SER A 61 10.98 3.76 -11.79
C SER A 61 11.56 2.54 -12.50
N PRO A 62 12.60 2.69 -13.34
CA PRO A 62 13.24 1.57 -14.03
C PRO A 62 13.74 0.48 -13.07
N VAL A 63 14.18 0.86 -11.87
CA VAL A 63 14.66 -0.07 -10.84
C VAL A 63 13.51 -0.85 -10.21
N LEU A 64 12.38 -0.21 -9.91
CA LEU A 64 11.20 -0.91 -9.40
C LEU A 64 10.59 -1.82 -10.47
N LYS A 65 10.62 -1.38 -11.73
CA LYS A 65 10.21 -2.19 -12.87
C LYS A 65 11.06 -3.44 -13.01
N GLU A 66 12.38 -3.33 -13.08
CA GLU A 66 13.26 -4.50 -13.17
C GLU A 66 13.11 -5.44 -11.97
N TRP A 67 12.94 -4.91 -10.76
CA TRP A 67 12.71 -5.72 -9.56
C TRP A 67 11.37 -6.47 -9.63
N TYR A 68 10.30 -5.78 -9.99
CA TYR A 68 8.97 -6.37 -10.08
C TYR A 68 8.88 -7.38 -11.24
N ASP A 69 9.47 -7.06 -12.39
CA ASP A 69 9.55 -7.94 -13.55
C ASP A 69 10.39 -9.21 -13.24
N ALA A 70 11.44 -9.08 -12.42
CA ALA A 70 12.27 -10.21 -12.01
C ALA A 70 11.66 -11.10 -10.92
N LEU A 71 10.85 -10.53 -10.01
CA LEU A 71 10.37 -11.24 -8.80
C LEU A 71 8.86 -11.48 -8.77
N GLY A 72 8.11 -10.88 -9.71
CA GLY A 72 6.65 -11.03 -9.83
C GLY A 72 5.84 -10.42 -8.69
N ALA A 73 6.46 -9.72 -7.74
CA ALA A 73 5.81 -9.16 -6.57
C ALA A 73 6.51 -7.89 -6.03
N PHE A 74 5.73 -7.01 -5.39
CA PHE A 74 6.27 -5.91 -4.58
C PHE A 74 6.57 -6.42 -3.16
N MET A 75 7.70 -5.95 -2.61
CA MET A 75 8.41 -6.58 -1.50
C MET A 75 7.57 -6.74 -0.21
N LEU A 76 6.62 -5.84 0.06
CA LEU A 76 5.70 -5.97 1.20
C LEU A 76 4.57 -4.93 1.11
N HIS A 77 3.33 -5.34 1.38
CA HIS A 77 2.26 -4.44 1.81
C HIS A 77 1.65 -4.97 3.08
N GLY A 78 0.91 -4.10 3.77
CA GLY A 78 0.25 -4.47 4.99
C GLY A 78 -1.12 -3.85 5.11
N THR A 79 -1.99 -4.57 5.80
CA THR A 79 -3.20 -4.02 6.42
C THR A 79 -3.05 -4.10 7.93
N ALA A 80 -3.84 -3.30 8.64
CA ALA A 80 -3.99 -3.42 10.07
C ALA A 80 -5.28 -4.20 10.35
N GLU A 81 -5.29 -4.97 11.43
CA GLU A 81 -6.50 -5.57 11.96
C GLU A 81 -6.75 -5.02 13.35
N VAL A 82 -7.96 -4.58 13.62
CA VAL A 82 -8.39 -4.06 14.92
C VAL A 82 -9.51 -4.93 15.49
N TYR A 83 -9.44 -5.24 16.78
CA TYR A 83 -10.42 -6.07 17.45
C TYR A 83 -11.57 -5.20 17.99
N VAL A 84 -12.75 -5.32 17.39
CA VAL A 84 -13.94 -4.54 17.71
C VAL A 84 -15.12 -5.51 17.87
N ASN A 85 -15.89 -5.37 18.96
CA ASN A 85 -17.09 -6.16 19.22
C ASN A 85 -16.92 -7.69 19.13
N GLY A 86 -15.74 -8.21 19.49
CA GLY A 86 -15.48 -9.66 19.49
C GLY A 86 -14.85 -10.20 18.20
N GLU A 87 -14.66 -9.34 17.19
CA GLU A 87 -14.18 -9.74 15.86
C GLU A 87 -12.97 -8.92 15.41
N TRP A 88 -12.14 -9.51 14.55
CA TRP A 88 -11.04 -8.81 13.91
C TRP A 88 -11.54 -8.14 12.63
N VAL A 89 -11.39 -6.82 12.56
CA VAL A 89 -11.85 -5.97 11.46
C VAL A 89 -10.62 -5.43 10.73
N VAL A 90 -10.58 -5.61 9.40
CA VAL A 90 -9.47 -5.14 8.56
C VAL A 90 -9.57 -3.62 8.35
N ALA A 91 -8.43 -2.95 8.39
CA ALA A 91 -8.28 -1.54 8.07
C ALA A 91 -7.06 -1.36 7.16
N ASP A 92 -7.25 -0.73 6.01
CA ASP A 92 -6.15 -0.27 5.17
C ASP A 92 -6.07 1.26 5.18
N PRO A 93 -5.20 1.86 6.00
CA PRO A 93 -5.04 3.32 6.07
C PRO A 93 -4.09 3.88 4.99
N THR A 94 -3.68 3.06 4.02
CA THR A 94 -2.56 3.37 3.12
C THR A 94 -2.93 4.45 2.09
N PHE A 95 -4.04 4.27 1.38
CA PHE A 95 -4.45 5.21 0.35
C PHE A 95 -5.43 6.24 0.91
N THR A 96 -5.26 7.48 0.45
CA THR A 96 -6.23 8.53 0.75
C THR A 96 -7.38 8.46 -0.26
N PRO A 97 -8.60 8.89 0.08
CA PRO A 97 -9.73 8.84 -0.84
C PRO A 97 -9.45 9.50 -2.20
N GLU A 98 -8.67 10.58 -2.20
CA GLU A 98 -8.27 11.26 -3.44
C GLU A 98 -7.38 10.35 -4.30
N TYR A 99 -6.44 9.64 -3.67
CA TYR A 99 -5.58 8.72 -4.41
C TYR A 99 -6.38 7.54 -4.96
N GLU A 100 -7.28 6.95 -4.17
CA GLU A 100 -8.20 5.89 -4.62
C GLU A 100 -9.06 6.38 -5.79
N ALA A 101 -9.57 7.61 -5.69
CA ALA A 101 -10.39 8.22 -6.72
C ALA A 101 -9.63 8.37 -8.06
N ALA A 102 -8.39 8.88 -7.97
CA ALA A 102 -7.50 9.02 -9.13
C ALA A 102 -7.16 7.68 -9.79
N MET A 103 -7.17 6.60 -9.01
CA MET A 103 -6.92 5.24 -9.47
C MET A 103 -8.19 4.54 -10.00
N GLY A 104 -9.36 5.18 -9.90
CA GLY A 104 -10.63 4.56 -10.29
C GLY A 104 -11.08 3.45 -9.32
N LEU A 105 -10.59 3.46 -8.09
CA LEU A 105 -10.88 2.45 -7.08
C LEU A 105 -12.04 2.88 -6.19
N PRO A 106 -12.86 1.93 -5.69
CA PRO A 106 -13.75 2.18 -4.56
C PRO A 106 -12.99 2.79 -3.38
N LEU A 107 -13.67 3.65 -2.61
CA LEU A 107 -13.06 4.29 -1.45
C LEU A 107 -13.05 3.31 -0.28
N ALA A 108 -11.87 3.00 0.27
CA ALA A 108 -11.76 2.00 1.33
C ALA A 108 -12.50 2.41 2.60
N LYS A 109 -13.25 1.47 3.19
CA LYS A 109 -13.91 1.63 4.49
C LYS A 109 -13.35 0.64 5.51
N LEU A 110 -13.49 0.99 6.79
CA LEU A 110 -13.15 0.08 7.88
C LEU A 110 -13.99 -1.20 7.76
N GLY A 111 -13.33 -2.35 7.82
CA GLY A 111 -13.94 -3.67 7.64
C GLY A 111 -13.92 -4.17 6.20
N GLU A 112 -13.51 -3.35 5.24
CA GLU A 112 -13.28 -3.81 3.87
C GLU A 112 -11.83 -4.31 3.74
N ASP A 113 -11.68 -5.58 3.31
CA ASP A 113 -10.38 -6.13 2.99
C ASP A 113 -9.97 -5.63 1.59
N PRO A 114 -8.82 -4.93 1.43
CA PRO A 114 -8.32 -4.51 0.11
C PRO A 114 -7.95 -5.68 -0.80
N LEU A 115 -7.83 -6.90 -0.25
CA LEU A 115 -7.61 -8.13 -1.00
C LEU A 115 -8.76 -8.39 -1.96
N GLY A 116 -8.43 -8.57 -3.24
CA GLY A 116 -9.41 -8.74 -4.31
C GLY A 116 -10.06 -7.44 -4.79
N VAL A 117 -9.70 -6.29 -4.21
CA VAL A 117 -10.03 -4.97 -4.75
C VAL A 117 -8.86 -4.48 -5.59
N TRP A 118 -7.75 -4.07 -4.98
CA TRP A 118 -6.59 -3.55 -5.73
C TRP A 118 -5.32 -4.37 -5.55
N ASN A 119 -5.34 -5.39 -4.69
CA ASN A 119 -4.22 -6.29 -4.50
C ASN A 119 -4.64 -7.75 -4.32
N TYR A 120 -3.71 -8.65 -4.59
CA TYR A 120 -3.84 -10.07 -4.28
C TYR A 120 -2.60 -10.52 -3.51
N PRO A 121 -2.77 -11.21 -2.37
CA PRO A 121 -1.63 -11.69 -1.61
C PRO A 121 -1.02 -12.87 -2.35
N VAL A 122 0.31 -12.95 -2.41
CA VAL A 122 0.98 -14.17 -2.86
C VAL A 122 0.70 -15.27 -1.82
N GLU A 123 0.24 -16.42 -2.30
CA GLU A 123 -0.10 -17.55 -1.42
C GLU A 123 1.09 -17.94 -0.52
N GLY A 124 0.81 -18.22 0.75
CA GLY A 124 1.84 -18.60 1.73
C GLY A 124 2.69 -17.45 2.28
N THR A 125 2.49 -16.20 1.84
CA THR A 125 3.29 -15.04 2.29
C THR A 125 2.63 -14.20 3.39
N THR A 126 1.41 -14.54 3.80
CA THR A 126 0.69 -13.75 4.82
C THR A 126 1.27 -13.98 6.21
N MET A 127 1.57 -12.89 6.91
CA MET A 127 2.11 -12.89 8.26
C MET A 127 1.25 -12.00 9.16
N LEU A 128 0.93 -12.49 10.36
CA LEU A 128 0.27 -11.72 11.42
C LEU A 128 1.30 -11.36 12.49
N LEU A 129 1.44 -10.08 12.79
CA LEU A 129 2.48 -9.57 13.68
C LEU A 129 1.91 -8.56 14.67
N GLU A 130 2.38 -8.59 15.92
CA GLU A 130 2.06 -7.57 16.92
C GLU A 130 3.02 -6.37 16.85
N GLY A 131 4.14 -6.51 16.13
CA GLY A 131 5.14 -5.47 15.92
C GLY A 131 6.03 -5.84 14.73
N LEU A 132 6.65 -4.82 14.13
CA LEU A 132 7.60 -5.05 13.04
C LEU A 132 8.84 -5.78 13.57
N PRO A 133 9.42 -6.74 12.82
CA PRO A 133 10.63 -7.43 13.24
C PRO A 133 11.82 -6.46 13.42
N TYR A 134 12.65 -6.73 14.41
CA TYR A 134 13.86 -5.97 14.66
C TYR A 134 14.79 -5.97 13.43
N GLY A 135 15.33 -4.82 13.08
CA GLY A 135 16.25 -4.65 11.94
C GLY A 135 15.58 -4.28 10.61
N VAL A 136 14.27 -4.50 10.45
CA VAL A 136 13.53 -4.09 9.23
C VAL A 136 13.62 -2.59 8.99
N GLY A 137 13.52 -1.79 10.05
CA GLY A 137 13.68 -0.33 9.98
C GLY A 137 15.06 0.10 9.49
N ILE A 138 16.11 -0.63 9.87
CA ILE A 138 17.51 -0.32 9.49
C ILE A 138 17.71 -0.61 8.01
N ALA A 139 17.28 -1.78 7.53
CA ALA A 139 17.39 -2.16 6.13
C ALA A 139 16.58 -1.21 5.21
N TRP A 140 15.35 -0.87 5.60
CA TRP A 140 14.52 0.08 4.87
C TRP A 140 15.15 1.48 4.83
N ASN A 141 15.68 1.95 5.97
CA ASN A 141 16.33 3.26 6.05
C ASN A 141 17.56 3.34 5.17
N PHE A 142 18.34 2.26 5.09
CA PHE A 142 19.48 2.19 4.18
C PHE A 142 19.02 2.28 2.72
N LEU A 143 18.02 1.48 2.33
CA LEU A 143 17.48 1.48 0.97
C LEU A 143 16.93 2.86 0.57
N VAL A 144 16.02 3.41 1.36
CA VAL A 144 15.30 4.65 1.02
C VAL A 144 16.16 5.89 1.14
N ASN A 145 17.00 5.99 2.18
CA ASN A 145 17.76 7.21 2.41
C ASN A 145 19.09 7.25 1.67
N PHE A 146 19.63 6.10 1.24
CA PHE A 146 20.94 6.03 0.59
C PHE A 146 20.84 5.64 -0.89
N LEU A 147 20.14 4.56 -1.20
CA LEU A 147 20.08 4.01 -2.56
C LEU A 147 18.94 4.61 -3.42
N GLY A 148 17.86 5.06 -2.78
CA GLY A 148 16.62 5.45 -3.46
C GLY A 148 16.35 6.94 -3.65
N ARG A 149 17.27 7.85 -3.29
CA ARG A 149 16.95 9.30 -3.18
C ARG A 149 16.33 9.92 -4.44
N GLY A 150 16.89 9.63 -5.63
CA GLY A 150 16.39 10.18 -6.90
C GLY A 150 15.04 9.59 -7.32
N GLU A 151 14.86 8.29 -7.12
CA GLU A 151 13.62 7.57 -7.44
C GLU A 151 12.48 7.96 -6.49
N ARG A 152 12.81 8.19 -5.22
CA ARG A 152 11.88 8.67 -4.19
C ARG A 152 11.17 9.95 -4.62
N TYR A 153 11.92 10.92 -5.16
CA TYR A 153 11.35 12.18 -5.61
C TYR A 153 10.36 12.00 -6.77
N LYS A 154 10.68 11.12 -7.73
CA LYS A 154 9.80 10.83 -8.87
C LYS A 154 8.49 10.19 -8.40
N ILE A 155 8.58 9.21 -7.51
CA ILE A 155 7.42 8.51 -6.96
C ILE A 155 6.55 9.48 -6.14
N ASP A 156 7.15 10.23 -5.23
CA ASP A 156 6.42 11.20 -4.39
C ASP A 156 5.71 12.25 -5.25
N ARG A 157 6.34 12.73 -6.33
CA ARG A 157 5.72 13.66 -7.27
C ARG A 157 4.53 13.04 -8.00
N GLY A 158 4.69 11.81 -8.52
CA GLY A 158 3.59 11.09 -9.18
C GLY A 158 2.40 10.84 -8.24
N LEU A 159 2.67 10.51 -6.97
CA LEU A 159 1.63 10.34 -5.95
C LEU A 159 0.86 11.65 -5.70
N GLU A 160 1.54 12.80 -5.65
CA GLU A 160 0.87 14.09 -5.43
C GLU A 160 0.07 14.55 -6.66
N GLU A 161 0.59 14.32 -7.87
CA GLU A 161 -0.15 14.58 -9.12
C GLU A 161 -1.42 13.72 -9.21
N ALA A 162 -1.35 12.44 -8.83
CA ALA A 162 -2.52 11.57 -8.73
C ALA A 162 -3.53 12.12 -7.72
N ARG A 163 -3.09 12.49 -6.50
CA ARG A 163 -4.02 13.08 -5.51
C ARG A 163 -4.69 14.36 -5.99
N LYS A 164 -3.98 15.20 -6.75
CA LYS A 164 -4.58 16.42 -7.30
C LYS A 164 -5.73 16.09 -8.24
N ARG A 165 -5.52 15.17 -9.20
CA ARG A 165 -6.57 14.68 -10.10
C ARG A 165 -7.73 14.05 -9.33
N GLY A 166 -7.42 13.26 -8.30
CA GLY A 166 -8.42 12.65 -7.45
C GLY A 166 -9.28 13.64 -6.67
N ARG A 167 -8.68 14.74 -6.17
CA ARG A 167 -9.43 15.83 -5.54
C ARG A 167 -10.42 16.45 -6.50
N GLU A 168 -9.98 16.77 -7.72
CA GLU A 168 -10.83 17.35 -8.76
C GLU A 168 -12.03 16.44 -9.05
N ILE A 169 -11.81 15.12 -9.20
CA ILE A 169 -12.88 14.13 -9.40
C ILE A 169 -13.89 14.12 -8.24
N LEU A 170 -13.39 14.12 -6.99
CA LEU A 170 -14.25 14.05 -5.81
C LEU A 170 -15.00 15.36 -5.54
N GLU A 171 -14.42 16.50 -5.90
CA GLU A 171 -15.06 17.82 -5.81
C GLU A 171 -16.18 17.97 -6.86
N GLU A 172 -15.97 17.47 -8.08
CA GLU A 172 -16.97 17.53 -9.16
C GLU A 172 -18.15 16.57 -8.93
N MET A 173 -17.87 15.32 -8.53
CA MET A 173 -18.88 14.26 -8.45
C MET A 173 -19.50 14.11 -7.06
N GLY A 174 -18.76 14.49 -6.01
CA GLY A 174 -19.09 14.17 -4.64
C GLY A 174 -18.62 12.78 -4.23
N LYS A 175 -18.12 12.66 -2.99
CA LYS A 175 -17.48 11.44 -2.48
C LYS A 175 -18.39 10.20 -2.49
N GLU A 176 -19.65 10.35 -2.10
CA GLU A 176 -20.60 9.24 -2.01
C GLU A 176 -21.04 8.73 -3.38
N GLU A 177 -21.29 9.66 -4.30
CA GLU A 177 -21.68 9.35 -5.68
C GLU A 177 -20.53 8.65 -6.42
N TYR A 178 -19.31 9.15 -6.26
CA TYR A 178 -18.11 8.51 -6.80
C TYR A 178 -17.96 7.07 -6.27
N ASP A 179 -18.03 6.88 -4.95
CA ASP A 179 -17.86 5.57 -4.32
C ASP A 179 -18.92 4.57 -4.81
N ARG A 180 -20.19 5.00 -4.95
CA ARG A 180 -21.26 4.17 -5.51
C ARG A 180 -20.95 3.75 -6.95
N MET A 181 -20.62 4.70 -7.81
CA MET A 181 -20.31 4.43 -9.22
C MET A 181 -19.07 3.55 -9.39
N ALA A 182 -18.01 3.79 -8.61
CA ALA A 182 -16.80 2.99 -8.63
C ALA A 182 -17.10 1.55 -8.24
N ARG A 183 -17.90 1.31 -7.18
CA ARG A 183 -18.28 -0.05 -6.75
C ARG A 183 -19.12 -0.80 -7.77
N GLU A 184 -19.99 -0.11 -8.52
CA GLU A 184 -20.80 -0.74 -9.57
C GLU A 184 -19.96 -1.12 -10.81
N LYS A 185 -18.96 -0.28 -11.15
CA LYS A 185 -18.18 -0.43 -12.38
C LYS A 185 -16.91 -1.25 -12.19
N TYR A 186 -16.33 -1.22 -11.00
CA TYR A 186 -15.01 -1.78 -10.74
C TYR A 186 -15.08 -3.31 -10.74
N LYS A 187 -14.22 -3.92 -11.56
CA LYS A 187 -13.96 -5.36 -11.55
C LYS A 187 -12.46 -5.54 -11.42
N ALA A 188 -12.03 -6.08 -10.28
CA ALA A 188 -10.63 -6.40 -10.07
C ALA A 188 -10.17 -7.38 -11.15
N LYS A 189 -9.14 -6.98 -11.90
CA LYS A 189 -8.49 -7.82 -12.89
C LYS A 189 -7.07 -8.08 -12.42
N ILE A 190 -6.76 -9.34 -12.12
CA ILE A 190 -5.39 -9.77 -11.89
C ILE A 190 -4.66 -9.66 -13.24
N PRO A 191 -3.54 -8.92 -13.33
CA PRO A 191 -2.71 -8.96 -14.53
C PRO A 191 -2.21 -10.38 -14.72
N LYS A 192 -2.32 -10.94 -15.94
CA LYS A 192 -1.72 -12.23 -16.26
C LYS A 192 -0.20 -12.06 -16.27
N ILE A 193 0.43 -12.22 -15.11
CA ILE A 193 1.89 -12.30 -15.01
C ILE A 193 2.27 -13.69 -15.53
N THR A 194 2.61 -13.75 -16.82
CA THR A 194 3.25 -14.94 -17.37
C THR A 194 4.70 -14.88 -16.92
N LEU A 195 5.03 -15.54 -15.81
CA LEU A 195 6.43 -15.74 -15.43
C LEU A 195 7.06 -16.65 -16.49
N GLU A 196 7.72 -16.05 -17.47
CA GLU A 196 8.53 -16.82 -18.43
C GLU A 196 9.69 -17.45 -17.66
N ARG A 197 9.72 -18.78 -17.67
CA ARG A 197 10.80 -19.56 -17.06
C ARG A 197 12.10 -19.19 -17.80
N CYS A 198 13.00 -18.45 -17.16
CA CYS A 198 14.33 -18.22 -17.75
C CYS A 198 14.98 -19.59 -17.98
N PRO A 199 15.32 -19.97 -19.23
CA PRO A 199 15.83 -21.30 -19.56
C PRO A 199 17.16 -21.63 -18.88
N ASN A 200 17.81 -20.64 -18.28
CA ASN A 200 19.13 -20.75 -17.67
C ASN A 200 19.11 -21.00 -16.14
N LEU A 201 17.94 -21.03 -15.50
CA LEU A 201 17.81 -21.32 -14.07
C LEU A 201 17.37 -22.77 -13.86
N VAL A 202 18.36 -23.67 -13.79
CA VAL A 202 18.17 -25.04 -13.33
C VAL A 202 18.32 -25.06 -11.81
N PHE A 203 17.20 -25.22 -11.09
CA PHE A 203 17.26 -25.58 -9.66
C PHE A 203 17.55 -27.09 -9.58
N LYS A 204 18.69 -27.45 -8.98
CA LYS A 204 18.99 -28.81 -8.53
C LYS A 204 18.50 -29.00 -7.10
#